data_AF-A0A8T3XYC9-F1
#
_entry.id   AF-A0A8T3XYC9-F1
#
_cell.length_a   1.000
_cell.length_b   1.000
_cell.length_c   1.000
_cell.angle_alpha   90.00
_cell.angle_beta   90.00
_cell.angle_gamma   90.00
#
_symmetry.space_group_name_H-M   'P 1'
#
loop_
_entity.id
_entity.type
_entity.pdbx_description
1 polymer ?
#
loop_
_entity_poly.entity_id
_entity_poly.type
_entity_poly.pdbx_seq_one_letter_code
_entity_poly.pdbx_strand_id
1 'polypeptide(L)'
;MNKQIIFLIFTMTFLAFAFNVSAIQQPLVYYKLNLDYNYGNITINSSSIELSNKILDNNFGFYTASVLDFNGNLINLTFFDVPNQIIYDTVDSNGTINGGGQLELNQTNFDIFVPYYKNAREVKIYNQNLSELTKIDVSEFSKEIQKVENVSKTPESGKETGKKEIPTESLTDKIAKYWWALVIVLVVLIGYLFYSLTGKR
;
A
#
# COMPACT_ATOMS: atom_id res chain seq x y z
N MET A 1 9.90 33.64 36.37
CA MET A 1 9.80 33.45 34.90
C MET A 1 8.49 34.08 34.43
N ASN A 2 8.52 34.94 33.40
CA ASN A 2 7.31 35.66 32.96
C ASN A 2 6.28 34.67 32.40
N LYS A 3 5.04 34.74 32.89
CA LYS A 3 3.93 33.86 32.47
C LYS A 3 3.75 33.81 30.93
N GLN A 4 4.10 34.90 30.24
CA GLN A 4 4.10 35.00 28.78
C GLN A 4 5.09 34.03 28.11
N ILE A 5 6.26 33.80 28.71
CA ILE A 5 7.27 32.88 28.18
C ILE A 5 6.78 31.44 28.28
N ILE A 6 6.15 31.06 29.40
CA ILE A 6 5.58 29.72 29.59
C ILE A 6 4.47 29.46 28.57
N PHE A 7 3.59 30.45 28.34
CA PHE A 7 2.51 30.34 27.36
C PHE A 7 3.04 30.14 25.94
N LEU A 8 4.07 30.91 25.54
CA LEU A 8 4.67 30.83 24.21
C LEU A 8 5.35 29.48 23.96
N ILE A 9 6.07 28.95 24.97
CA ILE A 9 6.66 27.62 24.90
C ILE A 9 5.56 26.57 24.73
N PHE A 10 4.47 26.64 25.50
CA PHE A 10 3.37 25.69 25.39
C PHE A 10 2.70 25.73 24.01
N THR A 11 2.47 26.91 23.45
CA THR A 11 1.87 27.06 22.12
C THR A 11 2.79 26.54 21.01
N MET A 12 4.11 26.80 21.08
CA MET A 12 5.07 26.23 20.12
C MET A 12 5.12 24.70 20.21
N THR A 13 5.15 24.13 21.42
CA THR A 13 5.17 22.68 21.60
C THR A 13 3.88 22.03 21.10
N PHE A 14 2.72 22.66 21.33
CA PHE A 14 1.44 22.18 20.82
C PHE A 14 1.37 22.24 19.29
N LEU A 15 1.83 23.34 18.68
CA LEU A 15 1.93 23.45 17.22
C LEU A 15 2.85 22.36 16.66
N ALA A 16 4.04 22.20 17.23
CA ALA A 16 4.99 21.18 16.81
C ALA A 16 4.39 19.78 16.91
N PHE A 17 3.67 19.48 17.99
CA PHE A 17 2.98 18.20 18.14
C PHE A 17 1.90 18.00 17.07
N ALA A 18 1.06 19.00 16.81
CA ALA A 18 0.01 18.94 15.79
C ALA A 18 0.58 18.70 14.38
N PHE A 19 1.73 19.31 14.03
CA PHE A 19 2.39 19.08 12.74
C PHE A 19 2.99 17.68 12.60
N ASN A 20 3.40 17.03 13.70
CA ASN A 20 3.96 15.67 13.64
C ASN A 20 2.90 14.58 13.39
N VAL A 21 1.62 14.81 13.75
CA VAL A 21 0.56 13.81 13.56
C VAL A 21 0.16 13.66 12.08
N SER A 22 0.41 14.67 11.25
CA SER A 22 0.02 14.67 9.83
C SER A 22 0.90 13.79 8.92
N ALA A 23 2.00 13.22 9.42
CA ALA A 23 2.96 12.45 8.62
C ALA A 23 2.70 10.93 8.57
N ILE A 24 1.57 10.45 9.10
CA ILE A 24 1.22 9.03 9.01
C ILE A 24 0.75 8.74 7.58
N GLN A 25 1.70 8.37 6.72
CA GLN A 25 1.39 7.85 5.39
C GLN A 25 0.62 6.54 5.55
N GLN A 26 -0.54 6.45 4.88
CA GLN A 26 -1.25 5.18 4.79
C GLN A 26 -0.35 4.18 4.04
N PRO A 27 -0.27 2.91 4.50
CA PRO A 27 0.52 1.91 3.81
C PRO A 27 0.01 1.76 2.38
N LEU A 28 0.94 1.77 1.43
CA LEU A 28 0.67 1.46 0.03
C LEU A 28 0.40 -0.05 -0.08
N VAL A 29 -0.52 -0.40 -0.97
CA VAL A 29 -0.97 -1.79 -1.17
C VAL A 29 -0.54 -2.24 -2.56
N TYR A 30 0.05 -3.43 -2.65
CA TYR A 30 0.52 -4.02 -3.90
C TYR A 30 0.00 -5.45 -4.06
N TYR A 31 -0.21 -5.87 -5.30
CA TYR A 31 -0.19 -7.28 -5.66
C TYR A 31 1.27 -7.73 -5.69
N LYS A 32 1.63 -8.68 -4.83
CA LYS A 32 2.89 -9.39 -4.89
C LYS A 32 2.69 -10.62 -5.77
N LEU A 33 3.35 -10.66 -6.92
CA LEU A 33 3.27 -11.77 -7.86
C LEU A 33 4.58 -12.56 -7.81
N ASN A 34 4.51 -13.85 -7.49
CA ASN A 34 5.65 -14.75 -7.60
C ASN A 34 5.70 -15.33 -9.01
N LEU A 35 6.82 -15.11 -9.70
CA LEU A 35 7.03 -15.46 -11.09
C LEU A 35 8.14 -16.49 -11.24
N ASP A 36 7.94 -17.44 -12.13
CA ASP A 36 8.99 -18.32 -12.65
C ASP A 36 9.33 -17.90 -14.08
N TYR A 37 10.62 -17.72 -14.34
CA TYR A 37 11.17 -17.53 -15.67
C TYR A 37 11.86 -18.81 -16.13
N ASN A 38 11.58 -19.25 -17.36
CA ASN A 38 12.18 -20.45 -17.95
C ASN A 38 12.32 -20.31 -19.47
N TYR A 39 13.56 -20.11 -19.96
CA TYR A 39 13.89 -19.94 -21.39
C TYR A 39 12.98 -18.94 -22.12
N GLY A 40 12.76 -17.76 -21.53
CA GLY A 40 11.93 -16.70 -22.13
C GLY A 40 10.44 -16.76 -21.76
N ASN A 41 9.97 -17.88 -21.21
CA ASN A 41 8.60 -18.01 -20.73
C ASN A 41 8.49 -17.53 -19.28
N ILE A 42 7.42 -16.79 -18.98
CA ILE A 42 7.09 -16.34 -17.62
C ILE A 42 5.77 -16.97 -17.20
N THR A 43 5.74 -17.61 -16.03
CA THR A 43 4.53 -18.13 -15.41
C THR A 43 4.31 -17.49 -14.04
N ILE A 44 3.05 -17.25 -13.68
CA ILE A 44 2.69 -16.74 -12.35
C ILE A 44 2.37 -17.94 -11.47
N ASN A 45 3.13 -18.11 -10.39
CA ASN A 45 2.95 -19.21 -9.45
C ASN A 45 1.91 -18.90 -8.38
N SER A 46 1.93 -17.67 -7.87
CA SER A 46 1.02 -17.22 -6.82
C SER A 46 0.87 -15.70 -6.82
N SER A 47 -0.23 -15.24 -6.24
CA SER A 47 -0.51 -13.83 -5.96
C SER A 47 -0.90 -13.64 -4.51
N SER A 48 -0.42 -12.56 -3.90
CA SER A 48 -0.83 -12.12 -2.57
C SER A 48 -0.87 -10.59 -2.47
N ILE A 49 -1.36 -10.07 -1.34
CA ILE A 49 -1.36 -8.63 -1.05
C ILE A 49 -0.20 -8.31 -0.12
N GLU A 50 0.62 -7.34 -0.52
CA GLU A 50 1.72 -6.79 0.27
C GLU A 50 1.40 -5.36 0.69
N LEU A 51 1.65 -5.04 1.97
CA LEU A 51 1.53 -3.68 2.51
C LEU A 51 2.94 -3.09 2.71
N SER A 52 3.18 -1.91 2.16
CA SER A 52 4.48 -1.24 2.30
C SER A 52 4.32 0.23 2.68
N ASN A 53 5.20 0.70 3.58
CA ASN A 53 5.32 2.11 3.93
C ASN A 53 6.20 2.89 2.93
N LYS A 54 6.74 2.21 1.92
CA LYS A 54 7.59 2.80 0.87
C LYS A 54 7.04 2.43 -0.49
N ILE A 55 7.34 3.26 -1.48
CA ILE A 55 7.11 2.90 -2.88
C ILE A 55 8.02 1.71 -3.20
N LEU A 56 7.41 0.58 -3.57
CA LEU A 56 8.14 -0.58 -4.06
C LEU A 56 8.28 -0.40 -5.56
N ASP A 57 9.50 -0.06 -5.98
CA ASP A 57 9.80 0.09 -7.39
C ASP A 57 10.24 -1.25 -7.96
N ASN A 58 9.78 -1.54 -9.18
CA ASN A 58 10.34 -2.65 -9.93
C ASN A 58 11.50 -2.11 -10.76
N ASN A 59 12.53 -2.92 -11.02
CA ASN A 59 13.61 -2.50 -11.90
C ASN A 59 13.03 -2.19 -13.28
N PHE A 60 13.21 -0.96 -13.79
CA PHE A 60 12.79 -0.61 -15.15
C PHE A 60 13.36 -1.62 -16.14
N GLY A 61 12.50 -2.26 -16.94
CA GLY A 61 12.89 -3.38 -17.78
C GLY A 61 11.99 -3.61 -19.00
N PHE A 62 12.24 -4.74 -19.68
CA PHE A 62 11.65 -5.07 -20.99
C PHE A 62 10.26 -5.72 -20.91
N TYR A 63 9.82 -6.12 -19.73
CA TYR A 63 8.52 -6.74 -19.51
C TYR A 63 7.54 -5.75 -18.90
N THR A 64 6.26 -5.99 -19.12
CA THR A 64 5.20 -5.12 -18.60
C THR A 64 4.09 -5.93 -17.95
N ALA A 65 3.73 -5.56 -16.72
CA ALA A 65 2.52 -6.02 -16.04
C ALA A 65 1.42 -4.95 -16.18
N SER A 66 0.28 -5.35 -16.75
CA SER A 66 -0.88 -4.51 -17.00
C SER A 66 -2.02 -4.88 -16.06
N VAL A 67 -2.53 -3.91 -15.32
CA VAL A 67 -3.72 -4.08 -14.47
C VAL A 67 -4.96 -3.64 -15.25
N LEU A 68 -5.93 -4.54 -15.38
CA LEU A 68 -7.18 -4.30 -16.08
C LEU A 68 -8.37 -4.31 -15.12
N ASP A 69 -9.37 -3.46 -15.38
CA ASP A 69 -10.64 -3.46 -14.64
C ASP A 69 -11.60 -4.56 -15.13
N PHE A 70 -12.79 -4.64 -14.51
CA PHE A 70 -13.82 -5.62 -14.90
C PHE A 70 -14.35 -5.45 -16.33
N ASN A 71 -14.25 -4.25 -16.91
CA ASN A 71 -14.64 -3.93 -18.27
C ASN A 71 -13.49 -4.13 -19.29
N GLY A 72 -12.30 -4.52 -18.81
CA GLY A 72 -11.10 -4.66 -19.64
C GLY A 72 -10.36 -3.35 -19.92
N ASN A 73 -10.68 -2.25 -19.21
CA ASN A 73 -9.95 -1.00 -19.35
C ASN A 73 -8.62 -1.08 -18.60
N LEU A 74 -7.59 -0.47 -19.19
CA LEU A 74 -6.27 -0.34 -18.57
C LEU A 74 -6.29 0.63 -17.39
N ILE A 75 -5.92 0.15 -16.20
CA ILE A 75 -5.79 0.96 -14.98
C ILE A 75 -4.33 1.41 -14.80
N ASN A 76 -3.38 0.50 -14.94
CA ASN A 76 -1.97 0.75 -14.66
C ASN A 76 -1.04 -0.14 -15.50
N LEU A 77 0.15 0.38 -15.81
CA LEU A 77 1.28 -0.37 -16.37
C LEU A 77 2.47 -0.28 -15.42
N THR A 78 3.05 -1.44 -15.14
CA THR A 78 4.27 -1.57 -14.33
C THR A 78 5.33 -2.27 -15.18
N PHE A 79 6.47 -1.62 -15.36
CA PHE A 79 7.61 -2.18 -16.10
C PHE A 79 8.50 -2.95 -15.12
N PHE A 80 9.05 -4.07 -15.58
CA PHE A 80 9.98 -4.86 -14.78
C PHE A 80 11.01 -5.57 -15.66
N ASP A 81 12.14 -5.96 -15.07
CA ASP A 81 13.12 -6.84 -15.68
C ASP A 81 13.20 -8.19 -14.95
N VAL A 82 13.64 -9.23 -15.65
CA VAL A 82 13.88 -10.54 -15.05
C VAL A 82 15.28 -10.52 -14.41
N PRO A 83 15.43 -10.81 -13.11
CA PRO A 83 16.73 -10.83 -12.45
C PRO A 83 17.46 -12.16 -12.75
N ASN A 84 17.67 -12.47 -14.03
CA ASN A 84 18.38 -13.67 -14.48
C ASN A 84 19.88 -13.45 -14.69
N GLN A 85 20.40 -12.25 -14.42
CA GLN A 85 21.82 -11.96 -14.57
C GLN A 85 22.52 -12.05 -13.22
N ILE A 86 23.56 -12.88 -13.13
CA ILE A 86 24.43 -12.97 -11.95
C ILE A 86 25.83 -12.49 -12.31
N ILE A 87 26.48 -11.82 -11.36
CA ILE A 87 27.89 -11.48 -11.43
C ILE A 87 28.64 -12.53 -10.63
N TYR A 88 29.69 -13.09 -11.20
CA TYR A 88 30.54 -14.06 -10.53
C TYR A 88 32.01 -13.68 -10.67
N ASP A 89 32.79 -14.03 -9.66
CA ASP A 89 34.24 -13.90 -9.65
C ASP A 89 34.86 -15.30 -9.68
N THR A 90 36.00 -15.45 -10.35
CA THR A 90 36.81 -16.66 -10.28
C THR A 90 38.00 -16.44 -9.36
N VAL A 91 38.35 -17.46 -8.59
CA VAL A 91 39.39 -17.41 -7.56
C VAL A 91 40.46 -18.44 -7.88
N ASP A 92 41.73 -18.04 -7.80
CA ASP A 92 42.87 -18.95 -7.95
C ASP A 92 43.08 -19.85 -6.71
N SER A 93 44.06 -20.76 -6.77
CA SER A 93 44.39 -21.65 -5.65
C SER A 93 44.86 -20.91 -4.38
N ASN A 94 45.26 -19.65 -4.50
CA ASN A 94 45.73 -18.82 -3.38
C ASN A 94 44.61 -17.97 -2.77
N GLY A 95 43.36 -18.10 -3.25
CA GLY A 95 42.25 -17.27 -2.79
C GLY A 95 42.22 -15.87 -3.43
N THR A 96 43.00 -15.62 -4.48
CA THR A 96 43.03 -14.33 -5.17
C THR A 96 42.04 -14.32 -6.33
N ILE A 97 41.22 -13.27 -6.44
CA ILE A 97 40.33 -13.08 -7.59
C ILE A 97 41.21 -12.88 -8.84
N ASN A 98 41.06 -13.78 -9.82
CA ASN A 98 41.86 -13.78 -11.05
C ASN A 98 41.02 -13.64 -12.32
N GLY A 99 39.72 -13.43 -12.16
CA GLY A 99 38.76 -13.27 -13.24
C GLY A 99 37.36 -13.07 -12.70
N GLY A 100 36.42 -12.91 -13.61
CA GLY A 100 35.01 -12.72 -13.30
C GLY A 100 34.24 -12.47 -14.58
N GLY A 101 32.92 -12.37 -14.44
CA GLY A 101 32.05 -12.12 -15.57
C GLY A 101 30.60 -12.01 -15.16
N GLN A 102 29.77 -11.87 -16.17
CA GLN A 102 28.33 -11.89 -16.04
C GLN A 102 27.81 -13.18 -16.67
N LEU A 103 26.98 -13.92 -15.93
CA LEU A 103 26.30 -15.11 -16.41
C LEU A 103 24.81 -14.83 -16.46
N GLU A 104 24.21 -15.04 -17.62
CA GLU A 104 22.76 -15.03 -17.77
C GLU A 104 22.20 -16.43 -17.53
N LEU A 105 21.26 -16.53 -16.59
CA LEU A 105 20.58 -17.75 -16.21
C LEU A 105 19.38 -17.96 -17.12
N ASN A 106 19.18 -19.22 -17.53
CA ASN A 106 18.00 -19.61 -18.30
C ASN A 106 16.73 -19.72 -17.44
N GLN A 107 16.90 -19.79 -16.12
CA GLN A 107 15.82 -20.01 -15.15
C GLN A 107 16.05 -19.16 -13.90
N THR A 108 14.99 -18.56 -13.38
CA THR A 108 15.01 -17.85 -12.08
C THR A 108 13.58 -17.73 -11.53
N ASN A 109 13.46 -17.63 -10.21
CA ASN A 109 12.21 -17.29 -9.51
C ASN A 109 12.38 -15.91 -8.87
N PHE A 110 11.38 -15.05 -9.02
CA PHE A 110 11.43 -13.69 -8.51
C PHE A 110 10.04 -13.14 -8.23
N ASP A 111 9.99 -12.09 -7.43
CA ASP A 111 8.75 -11.39 -7.10
C ASP A 111 8.70 -10.03 -7.81
N ILE A 112 7.52 -9.64 -8.27
CA ILE A 112 7.23 -8.26 -8.70
C ILE A 112 6.09 -7.67 -7.88
N PHE A 113 6.09 -6.34 -7.75
CA PHE A 113 5.09 -5.60 -6.97
C PHE A 113 4.28 -4.70 -7.89
N VAL A 114 3.01 -5.07 -8.13
CA VAL A 114 2.11 -4.31 -9.00
C VAL A 114 1.14 -3.49 -8.14
N PRO A 115 0.91 -2.19 -8.39
CA PRO A 115 0.02 -1.39 -7.56
C PRO A 115 -1.41 -1.97 -7.47
N TYR A 116 -1.98 -1.98 -6.26
CA TYR A 116 -3.32 -2.47 -6.01
C TYR A 116 -4.40 -1.47 -6.44
N TYR A 117 -5.48 -1.96 -7.06
CA TYR A 117 -6.67 -1.16 -7.38
C TYR A 117 -7.95 -1.89 -6.99
N LYS A 118 -8.87 -1.17 -6.32
CA LYS A 118 -10.11 -1.76 -5.77
C LYS A 118 -11.04 -2.37 -6.82
N ASN A 119 -10.92 -1.95 -8.08
CA ASN A 119 -11.73 -2.35 -9.24
C ASN A 119 -10.93 -3.20 -10.24
N ALA A 120 -9.74 -3.70 -9.88
CA ALA A 120 -8.97 -4.56 -10.75
C ALA A 120 -9.64 -5.93 -10.89
N ARG A 121 -9.60 -6.51 -12.08
CA ARG A 121 -10.05 -7.87 -12.34
C ARG A 121 -8.87 -8.79 -12.62
N GLU A 122 -7.97 -8.40 -13.49
CA GLU A 122 -6.86 -9.25 -13.92
C GLU A 122 -5.56 -8.46 -14.07
N VAL A 123 -4.44 -9.16 -13.88
CA VAL A 123 -3.10 -8.68 -14.24
C VAL A 123 -2.57 -9.52 -15.38
N LYS A 124 -2.15 -8.88 -16.47
CA LYS A 124 -1.55 -9.52 -17.65
C LYS A 124 -0.08 -9.15 -17.77
N ILE A 125 0.76 -10.12 -18.08
CA ILE A 125 2.20 -9.92 -18.31
C ILE A 125 2.48 -10.02 -19.80
N TYR A 126 3.20 -9.03 -20.32
CA TYR A 126 3.61 -8.91 -21.71
C TYR A 126 5.13 -8.89 -21.84
N ASN A 127 5.63 -9.39 -22.97
CA ASN A 127 7.02 -9.18 -23.38
C ASN A 127 7.22 -7.82 -24.08
N GLN A 128 8.46 -7.53 -24.48
CA GLN A 128 8.84 -6.31 -25.21
C GLN A 128 8.09 -6.07 -26.52
N ASN A 129 7.53 -7.13 -27.13
CA ASN A 129 6.75 -7.05 -28.37
C ASN A 129 5.24 -6.94 -28.09
N LEU A 130 4.86 -6.71 -26.83
CA LEU A 130 3.47 -6.66 -26.35
C LEU A 130 2.69 -7.97 -26.57
N SER A 131 3.39 -9.10 -26.72
CA SER A 131 2.76 -10.41 -26.71
C SER A 131 2.46 -10.82 -25.28
N GLU A 132 1.21 -11.21 -25.01
CA GLU A 132 0.80 -11.75 -23.72
C GLU A 132 1.58 -13.05 -23.45
N LEU A 133 2.22 -13.12 -22.28
CA LEU A 133 2.93 -14.31 -21.80
C LEU A 133 2.07 -15.11 -20.83
N THR A 134 1.42 -14.41 -19.89
CA THR A 134 0.61 -15.02 -18.83
C THR A 134 -0.35 -14.00 -18.23
N LYS A 135 -1.33 -14.47 -17.48
CA LYS A 135 -2.32 -13.65 -16.78
C LYS A 135 -2.79 -14.30 -15.49
N ILE A 136 -3.23 -13.49 -14.54
CA ILE A 136 -3.85 -13.94 -13.29
C ILE A 136 -5.08 -13.10 -12.96
N ASP A 137 -6.13 -13.76 -12.46
CA ASP A 137 -7.31 -13.11 -11.91
C ASP A 137 -6.98 -12.62 -10.49
N VAL A 138 -7.15 -11.32 -10.25
CA VAL A 138 -6.92 -10.65 -8.95
C VAL A 138 -8.22 -10.14 -8.33
N SER A 139 -9.36 -10.52 -8.91
CA SER A 139 -10.67 -10.04 -8.49
C SER A 139 -11.02 -10.46 -7.06
N GLU A 140 -10.44 -11.55 -6.54
CA GLU A 140 -10.59 -11.99 -5.14
C GLU A 140 -10.12 -10.94 -4.13
N PHE A 141 -9.19 -10.06 -4.53
CA PHE A 141 -8.71 -8.95 -3.70
C PHE A 141 -9.50 -7.65 -3.92
N SER A 142 -10.40 -7.63 -4.90
CA SER A 142 -11.13 -6.44 -5.31
C SER A 142 -12.42 -6.26 -4.53
N LYS A 143 -12.71 -5.01 -4.14
CA LYS A 143 -13.90 -4.68 -3.33
C LYS A 143 -15.19 -4.68 -4.14
N GLU A 144 -15.09 -4.66 -5.47
CA GLU A 144 -16.26 -4.59 -6.36
C GLU A 144 -17.12 -5.86 -6.31
N ILE A 145 -16.51 -7.03 -6.08
CA ILE A 145 -17.26 -8.30 -5.92
C ILE A 145 -18.25 -8.22 -4.76
N GLN A 146 -17.87 -7.59 -3.64
CA GLN A 146 -18.75 -7.48 -2.46
C GLN A 146 -20.02 -6.65 -2.73
N LYS A 147 -20.01 -5.78 -3.76
CA LYS A 147 -21.17 -4.94 -4.09
C LYS A 147 -22.12 -5.63 -5.05
N VAL A 148 -21.62 -6.49 -5.95
CA VAL A 148 -22.45 -7.17 -6.95
C VAL A 148 -23.17 -8.39 -6.37
N GLU A 149 -22.53 -9.12 -5.44
CA GLU A 149 -23.15 -10.29 -4.81
C GLU A 149 -24.36 -9.93 -3.93
N ASN A 150 -24.42 -8.69 -3.45
CA ASN A 150 -25.55 -8.16 -2.66
C ASN A 150 -26.73 -7.64 -3.51
N VAL A 151 -26.57 -7.50 -4.84
CA VAL A 151 -27.62 -6.96 -5.72
C VAL A 151 -28.33 -8.06 -6.52
N SER A 152 -27.72 -9.24 -6.69
CA SER A 152 -28.32 -10.35 -7.46
C SER A 152 -29.14 -11.35 -6.63
N LYS A 153 -29.41 -11.09 -5.35
CA LYS A 153 -30.37 -11.90 -4.56
C LYS A 153 -31.74 -11.23 -4.59
N THR A 154 -32.46 -11.45 -5.69
CA THR A 154 -33.91 -11.29 -5.74
C THR A 154 -34.53 -12.21 -4.67
N PRO A 155 -35.51 -11.73 -3.88
CA PRO A 155 -35.97 -12.43 -2.69
C PRO A 155 -36.97 -13.51 -3.06
N GLU A 156 -36.55 -14.78 -3.03
CA GLU A 156 -37.47 -15.86 -2.72
C GLU A 156 -37.64 -15.93 -1.20
N SER A 157 -38.81 -15.45 -0.79
CA SER A 157 -39.41 -15.53 0.54
C SER A 157 -39.06 -16.81 1.30
N GLY A 158 -38.33 -16.69 2.42
CA GLY A 158 -38.26 -17.77 3.39
C GLY A 158 -37.16 -17.67 4.45
N LYS A 159 -37.55 -17.18 5.64
CA LYS A 159 -36.91 -17.36 6.96
C LYS A 159 -35.59 -16.64 7.21
N GLU A 160 -35.76 -15.49 7.86
CA GLU A 160 -34.80 -14.79 8.70
C GLU A 160 -34.02 -15.75 9.63
N THR A 161 -32.70 -15.77 9.46
CA THR A 161 -31.78 -16.04 10.56
C THR A 161 -30.71 -14.96 10.52
N GLY A 162 -30.87 -13.98 11.43
CA GLY A 162 -30.05 -12.78 11.51
C GLY A 162 -28.59 -13.10 11.79
N LYS A 163 -27.74 -12.95 10.78
CA LYS A 163 -26.32 -12.68 10.99
C LYS A 163 -26.17 -11.21 11.34
N LYS A 164 -25.86 -10.94 12.60
CA LYS A 164 -25.40 -9.63 13.06
C LYS A 164 -24.09 -9.33 12.34
N GLU A 165 -24.15 -8.43 11.36
CA GLU A 165 -22.97 -7.74 10.85
C GLU A 165 -22.32 -7.00 12.02
N ILE A 166 -21.07 -7.33 12.31
CA ILE A 166 -20.29 -6.64 13.33
C ILE A 166 -19.88 -5.31 12.70
N PRO A 167 -20.40 -4.15 13.17
CA PRO A 167 -20.01 -2.87 12.60
C PRO A 167 -18.52 -2.67 12.88
N THR A 168 -17.73 -2.67 11.82
CA THR A 168 -16.34 -2.23 11.87
C THR A 168 -16.36 -0.71 11.94
N GLU A 169 -16.56 -0.17 13.14
CA GLU A 169 -16.41 1.27 13.41
C GLU A 169 -15.05 1.72 12.90
N SER A 170 -15.04 2.62 11.92
CA SER A 170 -13.80 3.16 11.39
C SER A 170 -13.10 3.95 12.50
N LEU A 171 -11.76 3.91 12.54
CA LEU A 171 -10.98 4.71 13.50
C LEU A 171 -11.35 6.20 13.45
N THR A 172 -11.74 6.68 12.28
CA THR A 172 -12.28 8.02 12.03
C THR A 172 -13.55 8.32 12.83
N ASP A 173 -14.48 7.37 12.95
CA ASP A 173 -15.72 7.55 13.72
C ASP A 173 -15.44 7.62 15.23
N LYS A 174 -14.49 6.81 15.70
CA LYS A 174 -14.03 6.86 17.10
C LYS A 174 -13.39 8.22 17.42
N ILE A 175 -12.56 8.77 16.53
CA ILE A 175 -11.94 10.08 16.73
C ILE A 175 -12.98 11.21 16.69
N ALA A 176 -13.94 11.15 15.77
CA ALA A 176 -15.04 12.11 15.69
C ALA A 176 -15.87 12.16 16.99
N LYS A 177 -16.09 10.99 17.61
CA LYS A 177 -16.84 10.87 18.88
C LYS A 177 -16.20 11.63 20.05
N TYR A 178 -14.90 11.89 20.03
CA TYR A 178 -14.18 12.58 21.12
C TYR A 178 -13.76 14.01 20.79
N TRP A 179 -14.14 14.56 19.63
CA TRP A 179 -13.72 15.90 19.22
C TRP A 179 -14.21 17.00 20.17
N TRP A 180 -15.40 16.83 20.77
CA TRP A 180 -15.96 17.76 21.76
C TRP A 180 -15.11 17.87 23.03
N ALA A 181 -14.42 16.81 23.45
CA ALA A 181 -13.54 16.85 24.62
C ALA A 181 -12.35 17.78 24.37
N LEU A 182 -11.85 17.81 23.14
CA LEU A 182 -10.78 18.72 22.70
C LEU A 182 -11.24 20.18 22.74
N VAL A 183 -12.50 20.45 22.34
CA VAL A 183 -13.11 21.79 22.42
C VAL A 183 -13.25 22.24 23.88
N ILE A 184 -13.69 21.37 24.79
CA ILE A 184 -13.79 21.71 26.22
C ILE A 184 -12.43 22.07 26.81
N VAL A 185 -11.40 21.26 26.53
CA VAL A 185 -10.02 21.54 26.98
C VAL A 185 -9.54 22.89 26.45
N LEU A 186 -9.84 23.21 25.19
CA LEU A 186 -9.50 24.51 24.59
C LEU A 186 -10.20 25.68 25.30
N VAL A 187 -11.50 25.57 25.59
CA VAL A 187 -12.28 26.61 26.28
C VAL A 187 -11.75 26.85 27.69
N VAL A 188 -11.41 25.79 28.44
CA VAL A 188 -10.82 25.92 29.78
C VAL A 188 -9.45 26.61 29.71
N LEU A 189 -8.62 26.27 28.73
CA LEU A 189 -7.34 26.92 28.49
C LEU A 189 -7.49 28.42 28.17
N ILE A 190 -8.46 28.78 27.32
CA ILE A 190 -8.77 30.18 27.00
C ILE A 190 -9.25 30.93 28.24
N GLY A 191 -10.17 30.35 29.02
CA GLY A 191 -10.67 30.95 30.26
C GLY A 191 -9.56 31.18 31.28
N TYR A 192 -8.66 30.21 31.43
CA TYR A 192 -7.47 30.34 32.29
C TYR A 192 -6.53 31.45 31.82
N LEU A 193 -6.33 31.60 30.51
CA LEU A 193 -5.52 32.69 29.94
C LEU A 193 -6.13 34.05 30.24
N PHE A 194 -7.43 34.22 30.02
CA PHE A 194 -8.13 35.46 30.33
C PHE A 194 -8.05 35.80 31.81
N TYR A 195 -8.30 34.84 32.70
CA TYR A 195 -8.18 35.02 34.14
C TYR A 195 -6.77 35.43 34.57
N SER A 196 -5.73 34.79 34.00
CA SER A 196 -4.34 35.15 34.31
C SER A 196 -3.93 36.53 33.77
N LEU A 197 -4.58 37.04 32.74
CA LEU A 197 -4.31 38.37 32.16
C LEU A 197 -5.01 39.48 32.96
N THR A 198 -6.24 39.25 33.42
CA THR A 198 -7.04 40.26 34.15
C THR A 198 -6.72 40.33 35.63
N GLY A 199 -6.34 39.21 36.27
CA GLY A 199 -6.02 39.14 37.71
C GLY A 199 -4.69 39.78 38.15
N LYS A 200 -4.09 40.65 37.32
CA LYS A 200 -2.81 41.33 37.58
C LYS A 200 -2.92 42.86 37.66
N ARG A 201 -4.14 43.40 37.81
CA ARG A 201 -4.36 44.79 38.23
C ARG A 201 -4.56 44.87 39.73
#